data_AF-A0A7G8BNP1-F1
#
_entry.id   AF-A0A7G8BNP1-F1
#
_cell.length_a   1.000
_cell.length_b   1.000
_cell.length_c   1.000
_cell.angle_alpha   90.00
_cell.angle_beta   90.00
_cell.angle_gamma   90.00
#
_symmetry.space_group_name_H-M   'P 1'
#
loop_
_entity.id
_entity.type
_entity.pdbx_description
1 polymer ?
#
loop_
_entity_poly.entity_id
_entity_poly.type
_entity_poly.pdbx_seq_one_letter_code
_entity_poly.pdbx_strand_id
1 'polypeptide(L)'
;MKSSLDRLLRLRSLLEDVSRVELEAQLQEMAQIERALSRAQTAGRAMRQQSFAGISEAQRTDWLVAQAVSEWVTREQSLFESARERKEVQVDAAKAVYLNRRKECRQVANVIDARAVEAAKEQVRREQSELDDWFGQRSRSVRRGNGPA
;
A
#
# COMPACT_ATOMS: atom_id res chain seq x y z
N MET A 1 24.68 3.59 -19.33
CA MET A 1 24.28 4.47 -18.21
C MET A 1 22.81 4.19 -17.91
N LYS A 2 22.41 3.92 -16.66
CA LYS A 2 20.98 3.74 -16.31
C LYS A 2 20.24 5.05 -16.59
N SER A 3 19.06 4.99 -17.23
CA SER A 3 18.32 6.20 -17.56
C SER A 3 17.85 6.89 -16.27
N SER A 4 17.65 8.22 -16.31
CA SER A 4 17.11 8.97 -15.18
C SER A 4 15.75 8.43 -14.71
N LEU A 5 14.95 7.90 -15.65
CA LEU A 5 13.65 7.28 -15.37
C LEU A 5 13.80 5.94 -14.63
N ASP A 6 14.79 5.11 -14.96
CA ASP A 6 15.03 3.85 -14.22
C ASP A 6 15.42 4.12 -12.76
N ARG A 7 16.22 5.16 -12.55
CA ARG A 7 16.58 5.61 -11.19
C ARG A 7 15.34 6.11 -10.45
N LEU A 8 14.47 6.88 -11.11
CA LEU A 8 13.23 7.37 -10.52
C LEU A 8 12.28 6.22 -10.18
N LEU A 9 12.11 5.24 -11.08
CA LEU A 9 11.27 4.07 -10.83
C LEU A 9 11.77 3.30 -9.62
N ARG A 10 13.08 3.07 -9.51
CA ARG A 10 13.68 2.42 -8.35
C ARG A 10 13.40 3.17 -7.05
N LEU A 11 13.54 4.50 -7.05
CA LEU A 11 13.23 5.33 -5.88
C LEU A 11 11.74 5.22 -5.50
N ARG A 12 10.83 5.27 -6.47
CA ARG A 12 9.39 5.16 -6.22
C ARG A 12 9.00 3.77 -5.70
N SER A 13 9.60 2.71 -6.23
CA SER A 13 9.42 1.35 -5.71
C SER A 13 9.86 1.24 -4.25
N LEU A 14 11.02 1.81 -3.89
CA LEU A 14 11.48 1.81 -2.50
C LEU A 14 10.53 2.58 -1.57
N LEU A 15 10.00 3.73 -2.01
CA LEU A 15 9.02 4.48 -1.24
C LEU A 15 7.69 3.73 -1.10
N GLU A 16 7.25 3.00 -2.12
CA GLU A 16 6.10 2.09 -2.05
C GLU A 16 6.36 0.99 -1.01
N ASP A 17 7.51 0.33 -1.05
CA ASP A 17 7.87 -0.72 -0.09
C ASP A 17 7.92 -0.20 1.35
N VAL A 18 8.51 0.97 1.59
CA VAL A 18 8.51 1.61 2.93
C VAL A 18 7.08 1.88 3.40
N SER A 19 6.25 2.47 2.55
CA SER A 19 4.84 2.74 2.92
C SER A 19 4.01 1.47 3.14
N ARG A 20 4.36 0.35 2.48
CA ARG A 20 3.74 -0.96 2.73
C ARG A 20 4.10 -1.46 4.12
N VAL A 21 5.37 -1.41 4.49
CA VAL A 21 5.83 -1.84 5.83
C VAL A 21 5.21 -0.98 6.92
N GLU A 22 5.12 0.34 6.71
CA GLU A 22 4.44 1.24 7.63
C GLU A 22 2.96 0.86 7.80
N LEU A 23 2.23 0.63 6.70
CA LEU A 23 0.84 0.17 6.75
C LEU A 23 0.69 -1.17 7.49
N GLU A 24 1.57 -2.13 7.23
CA GLU A 24 1.58 -3.42 7.94
C GLU A 24 1.79 -3.24 9.44
N ALA A 25 2.70 -2.36 9.87
CA ALA A 25 2.92 -2.05 11.27
C ALA A 25 1.66 -1.42 11.91
N GLN A 26 1.01 -0.46 11.23
CA GLN A 26 -0.24 0.14 11.73
C GLN A 26 -1.36 -0.91 11.89
N LEU A 27 -1.50 -1.82 10.92
CA LEU A 27 -2.48 -2.90 10.96
C LEU A 27 -2.20 -3.91 12.09
N GLN A 28 -0.93 -4.23 12.33
CA GLN A 28 -0.55 -5.11 13.45
C GLN A 28 -0.90 -4.49 14.79
N GLU A 29 -0.62 -3.20 14.99
CA GLU A 29 -0.99 -2.47 16.20
C GLU A 29 -2.51 -2.40 16.38
N MET A 30 -3.27 -2.13 15.31
CA MET A 30 -4.74 -2.17 15.34
C MET A 30 -5.25 -3.55 15.77
N ALA A 31 -4.70 -4.62 15.20
CA ALA A 31 -5.07 -5.99 15.58
C ALA A 31 -4.75 -6.30 17.05
N GLN A 32 -3.67 -5.75 17.61
CA GLN A 32 -3.36 -5.90 19.03
C GLN A 32 -4.39 -5.18 19.92
N ILE A 33 -4.80 -3.96 19.54
CA ILE A 33 -5.84 -3.20 20.24
C ILE A 33 -7.18 -3.95 20.18
N GLU A 34 -7.56 -4.48 19.02
CA GLU A 34 -8.81 -5.24 18.87
C GLU A 34 -8.81 -6.54 19.70
N ARG A 35 -7.68 -7.24 19.77
CA ARG A 35 -7.52 -8.40 20.66
C ARG A 35 -7.60 -8.00 22.14
N ALA A 36 -7.03 -6.86 22.52
CA ALA A 36 -7.12 -6.36 23.89
C ALA A 36 -8.58 -6.00 24.26
N LEU A 37 -9.28 -5.30 23.37
CA LEU A 37 -10.69 -4.97 23.53
C LEU A 37 -11.56 -6.24 23.65
N SER A 38 -11.35 -7.22 22.77
CA SER A 38 -12.07 -8.50 22.82
C SER A 38 -11.82 -9.26 24.14
N ARG A 39 -10.58 -9.25 24.65
CA ARG A 39 -10.24 -9.82 25.96
C ARG A 39 -10.93 -9.07 27.11
N ALA A 40 -10.94 -7.74 27.10
CA ALA A 40 -11.62 -6.94 28.12
C ALA A 40 -13.15 -7.17 28.09
N GLN A 41 -13.74 -7.32 26.90
CA GLN A 41 -15.16 -7.61 26.74
C GLN A 41 -15.53 -9.03 27.24
N THR A 42 -14.71 -10.03 26.92
CA THR A 42 -14.93 -11.42 27.38
C THR A 42 -14.74 -11.56 28.90
N ALA A 43 -13.68 -10.96 29.46
CA ALA A 43 -13.46 -10.91 30.90
C ALA A 43 -14.63 -10.20 31.62
N GLY A 44 -15.09 -9.06 31.09
CA GLY A 44 -16.24 -8.33 31.62
C GLY A 44 -17.56 -9.10 31.56
N ARG A 45 -17.75 -9.98 30.58
CA ARG A 45 -18.92 -10.88 30.53
C ARG A 45 -18.81 -12.00 31.56
N ALA A 46 -17.64 -12.64 31.66
CA ALA A 46 -17.39 -13.70 32.62
C ALA A 46 -17.55 -13.21 34.07
N MET A 47 -17.00 -12.03 34.39
CA MET A 47 -17.15 -11.41 35.71
C MET A 47 -18.61 -11.10 36.03
N ARG A 48 -19.37 -10.54 35.08
CA ARG A 48 -20.82 -10.30 35.28
C ARG A 48 -21.57 -11.60 35.57
N GLN A 49 -21.30 -12.67 34.81
CA GLN A 49 -21.93 -13.98 35.04
C GLN A 49 -21.61 -14.55 36.43
N GLN A 50 -20.36 -14.42 36.89
CA GLN A 50 -19.94 -14.85 38.22
C GLN A 50 -20.60 -14.01 39.33
N SER A 51 -20.64 -12.68 39.17
CA SER A 51 -21.34 -11.80 40.12
C SER A 51 -22.82 -12.16 40.23
N PHE A 52 -23.52 -12.40 39.12
CA PHE A 52 -24.93 -12.79 39.15
C PHE A 52 -25.20 -14.13 39.84
N ALA A 53 -24.28 -15.11 39.72
CA ALA A 53 -24.40 -16.39 40.41
C ALA A 53 -24.17 -16.29 41.93
N GLY A 54 -23.37 -15.32 42.39
CA GLY A 54 -23.07 -15.12 43.82
C GLY A 54 -24.05 -14.22 44.58
N ILE A 55 -24.89 -13.43 43.89
CA ILE A 55 -25.77 -12.43 44.52
C ILE A 55 -26.83 -13.05 45.46
N SER A 56 -27.21 -14.32 45.27
CA SER A 56 -28.18 -14.97 46.17
C SER A 56 -27.62 -15.28 47.57
N GLU A 57 -26.30 -15.26 47.76
CA GLU A 57 -25.61 -15.59 49.03
C GLU A 57 -24.65 -14.50 49.52
N ALA A 58 -24.49 -13.41 48.75
CA ALA A 58 -23.46 -12.40 48.95
C ALA A 58 -23.74 -11.39 50.08
N GLN A 59 -22.69 -11.06 50.86
CA GLN A 59 -22.73 -10.00 51.86
C GLN A 59 -22.64 -8.61 51.18
N ARG A 60 -23.06 -7.54 51.88
CA ARG A 60 -23.04 -6.14 51.37
C ARG A 60 -21.68 -5.70 50.80
N THR A 61 -20.59 -6.25 51.32
CA THR A 61 -19.22 -6.00 50.85
C THR A 61 -18.96 -6.55 49.44
N ASP A 62 -19.54 -7.70 49.09
CA ASP A 62 -19.32 -8.35 47.78
C ASP A 62 -20.02 -7.57 46.66
N TRP A 63 -21.15 -6.93 46.98
CA TRP A 63 -21.86 -6.06 46.05
C TRP A 63 -21.05 -4.80 45.68
N LEU A 64 -20.40 -4.16 46.67
CA LEU A 64 -19.55 -2.99 46.43
C LEU A 64 -18.32 -3.34 45.57
N VAL A 65 -17.72 -4.50 45.81
CA VAL A 65 -16.61 -5.00 44.99
C VAL A 65 -17.08 -5.26 43.56
N ALA A 66 -18.23 -5.91 43.37
CA ALA A 66 -18.79 -6.16 42.05
C ALA A 66 -19.08 -4.85 41.28
N GLN A 67 -19.60 -3.83 41.97
CA GLN A 67 -19.82 -2.51 41.37
C GLN A 67 -18.50 -1.86 40.93
N ALA A 68 -17.50 -1.81 41.82
CA ALA A 68 -16.19 -1.22 41.50
C ALA A 68 -15.50 -1.94 40.32
N VAL A 69 -15.59 -3.27 40.27
CA VAL A 69 -15.07 -4.08 39.15
C VAL A 69 -15.83 -3.76 37.85
N SER A 70 -17.15 -3.58 37.90
CA SER A 70 -17.93 -3.23 36.71
C SER A 70 -17.57 -1.85 36.15
N GLU A 71 -17.39 -0.85 37.03
CA GLU A 71 -16.98 0.50 36.65
C GLU A 71 -15.56 0.49 36.04
N TRP A 72 -14.65 -0.29 36.63
CA TRP A 72 -13.31 -0.50 36.10
C TRP A 72 -13.35 -1.10 34.69
N VAL A 73 -14.10 -2.18 34.49
CA VAL A 73 -14.22 -2.88 33.20
C VAL A 73 -14.82 -1.95 32.14
N THR A 74 -15.86 -1.17 32.47
CA THR A 74 -16.46 -0.21 31.55
C THR A 74 -15.45 0.88 31.15
N ARG A 75 -14.68 1.39 32.11
CA ARG A 75 -13.63 2.38 31.84
C ARG A 75 -12.54 1.79 30.96
N GLU A 76 -12.09 0.57 31.24
CA GLU A 76 -11.07 -0.13 30.45
C GLU A 76 -11.53 -0.36 29.01
N GLN A 77 -12.78 -0.79 28.80
CA GLN A 77 -13.36 -0.95 27.46
C GLN A 77 -13.39 0.37 26.69
N SER A 78 -13.85 1.45 27.32
CA SER A 78 -13.91 2.79 26.71
C SER A 78 -12.51 3.30 26.29
N LEU A 79 -11.47 3.00 27.08
CA LEU A 79 -10.09 3.32 26.73
C LEU A 79 -9.62 2.56 25.48
N PHE A 80 -9.91 1.27 25.38
CA PHE A 80 -9.55 0.46 24.21
C PHE A 80 -10.35 0.84 22.96
N GLU A 81 -11.63 1.19 23.11
CA GLU A 81 -12.46 1.70 22.01
C GLU A 81 -11.91 3.03 21.47
N SER A 82 -11.61 3.97 22.37
CA SER A 82 -10.98 5.24 21.99
C SER A 82 -9.62 5.04 21.30
N ALA A 83 -8.83 4.07 21.78
CA ALA A 83 -7.56 3.72 21.15
C ALA A 83 -7.76 3.12 19.75
N ARG A 84 -8.77 2.26 19.58
CA ARG A 84 -9.13 1.65 18.29
C ARG A 84 -9.53 2.71 17.27
N GLU A 85 -10.43 3.63 17.63
CA GLU A 85 -10.88 4.72 16.74
C GLU A 85 -9.71 5.59 16.28
N ARG A 86 -8.83 5.99 17.21
CA ARG A 86 -7.62 6.76 16.85
C ARG A 86 -6.70 5.97 15.92
N LYS A 87 -6.57 4.66 16.15
CA LYS A 87 -5.72 3.79 15.33
C LYS A 87 -6.31 3.57 13.94
N GLU A 88 -7.62 3.47 13.82
CA GLU A 88 -8.33 3.35 12.54
C GLU A 88 -8.02 4.55 11.63
N VAL A 89 -8.05 5.77 12.17
CA VAL A 89 -7.65 6.99 11.43
C VAL A 89 -6.19 6.92 10.95
N GLN A 90 -5.28 6.38 11.77
CA GLN A 90 -3.86 6.21 11.39
C GLN A 90 -3.69 5.15 10.29
N VAL A 91 -4.42 4.04 10.37
CA VAL A 91 -4.43 2.99 9.35
C VAL A 91 -4.96 3.54 8.02
N ASP A 92 -6.04 4.30 8.04
CA ASP A 92 -6.61 4.92 6.84
C ASP A 92 -5.65 5.94 6.21
N ALA A 93 -4.98 6.75 7.02
CA ALA A 93 -3.95 7.67 6.56
C ALA A 93 -2.78 6.91 5.91
N ALA A 94 -2.27 5.85 6.55
CA ALA A 94 -1.19 5.02 6.01
C ALA A 94 -1.60 4.33 4.70
N LYS A 95 -2.85 3.85 4.61
CA LYS A 95 -3.42 3.24 3.40
C LYS A 95 -3.49 4.25 2.25
N ALA A 96 -3.93 5.47 2.52
CA ALA A 96 -3.95 6.54 1.53
C ALA A 96 -2.54 6.85 0.98
N VAL A 97 -1.54 6.92 1.87
CA VAL A 97 -0.13 7.12 1.48
C VAL A 97 0.34 5.97 0.58
N TYR A 98 0.16 4.72 1.01
CA TYR A 98 0.57 3.54 0.24
C TYR A 98 -0.07 3.51 -1.16
N LEU A 99 -1.39 3.75 -1.26
CA LEU A 99 -2.10 3.78 -2.54
C LEU A 99 -1.57 4.89 -3.46
N ASN A 100 -1.24 6.06 -2.90
CA ASN A 100 -0.65 7.14 -3.68
C ASN A 100 0.74 6.76 -4.19
N ARG A 101 1.61 6.18 -3.35
CA ARG A 101 2.94 5.69 -3.78
C ARG A 101 2.86 4.65 -4.88
N ARG A 102 1.94 3.70 -4.75
CA ARG A 102 1.68 2.68 -5.78
C ARG A 102 1.21 3.27 -7.10
N LYS A 103 0.37 4.31 -7.05
CA LYS A 103 -0.06 5.05 -8.24
C LYS A 103 1.13 5.75 -8.91
N GLU A 104 1.95 6.46 -8.15
CA GLU A 104 3.16 7.12 -8.66
C GLU A 104 4.12 6.12 -9.33
N CYS A 105 4.33 4.96 -8.71
CA CYS A 105 5.18 3.89 -9.24
C CYS A 105 4.69 3.41 -10.62
N ARG A 106 3.38 3.12 -10.74
CA ARG A 106 2.76 2.73 -12.01
C ARG A 106 2.84 3.82 -13.07
N GLN A 107 2.65 5.08 -12.70
CA GLN A 107 2.76 6.20 -13.64
C GLN A 107 4.17 6.29 -14.24
N VAL A 108 5.22 6.12 -13.44
CA VAL A 108 6.61 6.13 -13.94
C VAL A 108 6.87 4.92 -14.84
N ALA A 109 6.41 3.73 -14.45
CA ALA A 109 6.54 2.52 -15.27
C ALA A 109 5.89 2.71 -16.65
N ASN A 110 4.64 3.22 -16.69
CA ASN A 110 3.94 3.50 -17.94
C ASN A 110 4.70 4.48 -18.85
N VAL A 111 5.35 5.50 -18.28
CA VAL A 111 6.17 6.45 -19.05
C VAL A 111 7.41 5.79 -19.64
N ILE A 112 8.06 4.88 -18.89
CA ILE A 112 9.20 4.11 -19.38
C ILE A 112 8.77 3.21 -20.54
N ASP A 113 7.66 2.49 -20.39
CA ASP A 113 7.13 1.61 -21.42
C ASP A 113 6.75 2.39 -22.69
N ALA A 114 6.05 3.53 -22.53
CA ALA A 114 5.72 4.40 -23.66
C ALA A 114 6.97 4.91 -24.39
N ARG A 115 8.02 5.28 -23.65
CA ARG A 115 9.29 5.72 -24.25
C ARG A 115 9.99 4.58 -24.98
N ALA A 116 9.95 3.35 -24.46
CA ALA A 116 10.51 2.18 -25.11
C ALA A 116 9.79 1.87 -26.43
N VAL A 117 8.46 1.97 -26.44
CA VAL A 117 7.64 1.80 -27.65
C VAL A 117 7.98 2.86 -28.70
N GLU A 118 8.08 4.14 -28.33
CA GLU A 118 8.45 5.20 -29.27
C GLU A 118 9.88 5.04 -29.79
N ALA A 119 10.84 4.66 -28.93
CA ALA A 119 12.20 4.38 -29.35
C ALA A 119 12.27 3.22 -30.37
N ALA A 120 11.48 2.16 -30.17
CA ALA A 120 11.38 1.04 -31.11
C ALA A 120 10.80 1.48 -32.45
N LYS A 121 9.74 2.29 -32.46
CA LYS A 121 9.16 2.84 -33.71
C LYS A 121 10.18 3.69 -34.47
N GLU A 122 10.91 4.54 -33.76
CA GLU A 122 11.92 5.41 -34.36
C GLU A 122 13.09 4.61 -34.95
N GLN A 123 13.50 3.54 -34.27
CA GLN A 123 14.51 2.62 -34.79
C GLN A 123 14.05 1.96 -36.10
N VAL A 124 12.80 1.48 -36.16
CA VAL A 124 12.22 0.91 -37.38
C VAL A 124 12.19 1.93 -38.52
N ARG A 125 11.84 3.20 -38.25
CA ARG A 125 11.85 4.25 -39.27
C ARG A 125 13.25 4.53 -39.81
N ARG A 126 14.27 4.54 -38.94
CA ARG A 126 15.66 4.73 -39.35
C ARG A 126 16.14 3.59 -40.24
N GLU A 127 15.87 2.35 -39.83
CA GLU A 127 16.20 1.16 -40.62
C GLU A 127 15.52 1.18 -41.99
N GLN A 128 14.25 1.59 -42.07
CA GLN A 128 13.55 1.78 -43.35
C GLN A 128 14.18 2.88 -44.20
N SER A 129 14.50 4.04 -43.61
CA SER A 129 15.16 5.13 -44.33
C SER A 129 16.53 4.72 -44.88
N GLU A 130 17.33 3.98 -44.10
CA GLU A 130 18.63 3.46 -44.52
C GLU A 130 18.50 2.47 -45.69
N LEU A 131 17.50 1.59 -45.65
CA LEU A 131 17.20 0.67 -46.74
C LEU A 131 16.77 1.42 -48.01
N ASP A 132 15.85 2.38 -47.89
CA ASP A 132 15.37 3.19 -49.01
C ASP A 132 16.50 4.00 -49.65
N ASP A 133 17.37 4.59 -48.84
CA ASP A 133 18.56 5.30 -49.30
C ASP A 133 19.52 4.38 -50.06
N TRP A 134 19.74 3.15 -49.54
CA TRP A 134 20.57 2.15 -50.21
C TRP A 134 20.01 1.77 -51.60
N PHE A 135 18.70 1.51 -51.70
CA PHE A 135 18.03 1.24 -52.98
C PHE A 135 18.06 2.46 -53.92
N GLY A 136 17.90 3.67 -53.38
CA GLY A 136 18.01 4.93 -54.11
C GLY A 136 19.40 5.16 -54.70
N GLN A 137 20.46 4.84 -53.97
CA GLN A 137 21.84 4.94 -54.45
C GLN A 137 22.13 3.92 -55.55
N ARG A 138 21.67 2.67 -55.40
CA ARG A 138 21.85 1.61 -56.41
C ARG A 138 21.14 1.91 -57.73
N SER A 139 19.92 2.45 -57.68
CA SER A 139 19.17 2.82 -58.90
C SER A 139 19.82 3.99 -59.64
N ARG A 140 20.40 4.96 -58.92
CA ARG A 140 21.15 6.08 -59.51
C ARG A 140 22.46 5.63 -60.18
N SER A 141 23.17 4.65 -59.62
CA SER A 141 24.42 4.15 -60.22
C SER A 141 24.17 3.41 -61.54
N VAL A 142 23.14 2.55 -61.60
CA VAL A 142 22.73 1.84 -62.83
C VAL A 142 22.31 2.82 -63.92
N ARG A 143 21.56 3.88 -63.58
CA ARG A 143 21.09 4.88 -64.54
C ARG A 143 22.22 5.75 -65.12
N ARG A 144 23.32 5.96 -64.38
CA ARG A 144 24.52 6.66 -64.88
C ARG A 144 25.42 5.77 -65.75
N GLY A 145 25.37 4.44 -65.60
CA GLY A 145 26.15 3.50 -66.42
C GLY A 145 25.58 3.23 -67.81
N ASN A 146 24.29 3.52 -68.04
CA ASN A 146 23.58 3.31 -69.31
C ASN A 146 23.36 4.61 -70.12
N GLY A 147 24.11 5.68 -69.83
CA GLY A 147 24.11 6.87 -70.69
C GLY A 147 24.76 6.56 -72.05
N PRO A 148 24.14 6.92 -73.19
CA PRO A 148 24.71 6.65 -74.51
C PRO A 148 26.07 7.35 -74.64
N ALA A 149 27.07 6.59 -75.09
CA ALA A 149 28.33 7.12 -75.58
C ALA A 149 28.12 7.87 -76.90
#